data_AF-A0A7Y1T9P4-F1
#
_entry.id   AF-A0A7Y1T9P4-F1
#
_cell.length_a   1.000
_cell.length_b   1.000
_cell.length_c   1.000
_cell.angle_alpha   90.00
_cell.angle_beta   90.00
_cell.angle_gamma   90.00
#
_symmetry.space_group_name_H-M   'P 1'
#
loop_
_entity.id
_entity.type
_entity.pdbx_description
1 polymer ?
#
loop_
_entity_poly.entity_id
_entity_poly.type
_entity_poly.pdbx_seq_one_letter_code
_entity_poly.pdbx_strand_id
1 'polypeptide(L)'
;CVGCHTTDNLTRIPAGQLELMRQPRTNNHFKSYRELLRGDAQQALNNGVVDDRLWLCDNDEYDEDDNLIQFLRTPRGIGPTMNESGSRTGTSTRFFNCLNNNVCRKHIGEPIPDNCEEVGGDPLTDEPDIDHSGMLNPAELRLLAEWLDLGAQYYNNPLDAPN
;
A
#
# COMPACT_ATOMS: atom_id res chain seq x y z
N CYS A 1 12.64 -2.78 -8.03
CA CYS A 1 11.23 -2.53 -7.62
C CYS A 1 10.43 -3.82 -7.49
N VAL A 2 10.02 -4.47 -8.58
CA VAL A 2 9.10 -5.64 -8.54
C VAL A 2 9.66 -6.90 -7.88
N GLY A 3 10.96 -6.99 -7.60
CA GLY A 3 11.53 -8.13 -6.87
C GLY A 3 11.12 -8.19 -5.39
N CYS A 4 10.84 -7.03 -4.78
CA CYS A 4 10.41 -6.91 -3.37
C CYS A 4 8.93 -6.53 -3.27
N HIS A 5 8.50 -5.63 -4.17
CA HIS A 5 7.13 -5.16 -4.30
C HIS A 5 6.33 -6.08 -5.25
N THR A 6 6.16 -7.33 -4.83
CA THR A 6 5.34 -8.34 -5.51
C THR A 6 4.71 -9.27 -4.49
N THR A 7 3.50 -9.74 -4.80
CA THR A 7 2.81 -10.76 -4.03
C THR A 7 3.25 -12.18 -4.38
N ASP A 8 4.11 -12.33 -5.39
CA ASP A 8 4.60 -13.63 -5.89
C ASP A 8 3.46 -14.66 -6.04
N ASN A 9 2.56 -14.39 -6.99
CA ASN A 9 1.32 -15.17 -7.19
C ASN A 9 0.45 -15.28 -5.92
N LEU A 10 0.34 -14.16 -5.18
CA LEU A 10 -0.46 -14.06 -3.95
C LEU A 10 0.07 -14.90 -2.77
N THR A 11 1.31 -15.39 -2.82
CA THR A 11 1.86 -16.23 -1.75
C THR A 11 2.66 -15.47 -0.70
N ARG A 12 2.88 -14.16 -0.90
CA ARG A 12 3.56 -13.30 0.06
C ARG A 12 2.95 -11.90 0.09
N ILE A 13 3.01 -11.23 1.24
CA ILE A 13 2.70 -9.80 1.31
C ILE A 13 3.87 -9.04 0.66
N PRO A 14 3.62 -8.12 -0.29
CA PRO A 14 4.68 -7.32 -0.89
C PRO A 14 5.29 -6.38 0.16
N ALA A 15 6.60 -6.15 0.07
CA ALA A 15 7.26 -5.18 0.95
C ALA A 15 6.60 -3.80 0.82
N GLY A 16 6.47 -3.08 1.93
CA GLY A 16 5.77 -1.81 2.01
C GLY A 16 4.25 -1.92 1.84
N GLN A 17 3.70 -3.14 1.84
CA GLN A 17 2.33 -3.44 1.39
C GLN A 17 2.03 -2.80 0.02
N LEU A 18 3.04 -2.81 -0.86
CA LEU A 18 3.02 -2.11 -2.14
C LEU A 18 3.28 -3.10 -3.28
N GLU A 19 2.26 -3.41 -4.08
CA GLU A 19 2.37 -4.32 -5.22
C GLU A 19 2.63 -3.57 -6.54
N LEU A 20 3.82 -3.74 -7.11
CA LEU A 20 4.26 -3.02 -8.30
C LEU A 20 4.29 -3.87 -9.58
N MET A 21 3.86 -5.13 -9.52
CA MET A 21 3.75 -5.99 -10.69
C MET A 21 2.78 -5.43 -11.73
N ARG A 22 3.12 -5.69 -12.99
CA ARG A 22 2.29 -5.35 -14.14
C ARG A 22 1.15 -6.37 -14.27
N GLN A 23 0.13 -6.20 -13.43
CA GLN A 23 -1.12 -6.96 -13.51
C GLN A 23 -2.27 -6.03 -13.90
N PRO A 24 -3.10 -6.41 -14.89
CA PRO A 24 -4.33 -5.69 -15.18
C PRO A 24 -5.31 -5.86 -14.02
N ARG A 25 -5.88 -4.76 -13.52
CA ARG A 25 -7.05 -4.79 -12.62
C ARG A 25 -8.31 -4.37 -13.39
N THR A 26 -9.47 -4.60 -12.78
CA THR A 26 -10.73 -3.98 -13.19
C THR A 26 -10.57 -2.45 -13.19
N ASN A 27 -11.11 -1.77 -14.21
CA ASN A 27 -11.01 -0.31 -14.46
C ASN A 27 -9.80 0.15 -15.30
N ASN A 28 -9.21 -0.73 -16.11
CA ASN A 28 -8.20 -0.41 -17.14
C ASN A 28 -6.89 0.24 -16.63
N HIS A 29 -6.60 0.21 -15.33
CA HIS A 29 -5.31 0.64 -14.79
C HIS A 29 -4.47 -0.56 -14.34
N PHE A 30 -3.15 -0.49 -14.51
CA PHE A 30 -2.24 -1.47 -13.90
C PHE A 30 -2.27 -1.34 -12.37
N LYS A 31 -2.07 -2.47 -11.69
CA LYS A 31 -2.02 -2.52 -10.22
C LYS A 31 -0.99 -1.53 -9.67
N SER A 32 0.23 -1.53 -10.20
CA SER A 32 1.29 -0.59 -9.82
C SER A 32 0.90 0.88 -9.83
N TYR A 33 0.13 1.33 -10.83
CA TYR A 33 -0.33 2.72 -10.89
C TYR A 33 -1.26 3.06 -9.72
N ARG A 34 -2.21 2.17 -9.42
CA ARG A 34 -3.16 2.38 -8.33
C ARG A 34 -2.46 2.36 -6.98
N GLU A 35 -1.56 1.42 -6.77
CA GLU A 35 -0.89 1.21 -5.47
C GLU A 35 0.03 2.39 -5.13
N LEU A 36 0.63 3.01 -6.14
CA LEU A 36 1.44 4.21 -5.93
C LEU A 36 0.61 5.46 -5.59
N LEU A 37 -0.61 5.60 -6.15
CA LEU A 37 -1.37 6.86 -6.12
C LEU A 37 -2.67 6.80 -5.33
N ARG A 38 -3.08 5.63 -4.85
CA ARG A 38 -4.28 5.41 -4.04
C ARG A 38 -3.88 4.62 -2.80
N GLY A 39 -4.56 4.90 -1.70
CA GLY A 39 -4.48 4.05 -0.54
C GLY A 39 -5.31 2.78 -0.72
N ASP A 40 -4.99 1.77 0.05
CA ASP A 40 -5.63 0.47 0.08
C ASP A 40 -5.73 -0.10 1.50
N ALA A 41 -6.35 -1.27 1.61
CA ALA A 41 -6.43 -2.00 2.87
C ALA A 41 -5.07 -2.60 3.21
N GLN A 42 -4.81 -2.78 4.50
CA GLN A 42 -3.64 -3.54 4.92
C GLN A 42 -3.82 -5.02 4.56
N GLN A 43 -2.74 -5.71 4.23
CA GLN A 43 -2.73 -7.10 3.77
C GLN A 43 -2.17 -8.07 4.82
N ALA A 44 -2.70 -9.29 4.81
CA ALA A 44 -2.26 -10.44 5.59
C ALA A 44 -2.15 -11.69 4.70
N LEU A 45 -1.43 -12.70 5.17
CA LEU A 45 -1.42 -14.03 4.57
C LEU A 45 -2.42 -14.93 5.27
N ASN A 46 -3.49 -15.26 4.57
CA ASN A 46 -4.48 -16.23 5.02
C ASN A 46 -4.26 -17.55 4.28
N ASN A 47 -3.76 -18.58 4.98
CA ASN A 47 -3.49 -19.90 4.40
C ASN A 47 -2.60 -19.86 3.14
N GLY A 48 -1.60 -18.97 3.13
CA GLY A 48 -0.69 -18.81 1.99
C GLY A 48 -1.25 -18.03 0.81
N VAL A 49 -2.38 -17.33 1.00
CA VAL A 49 -2.96 -16.40 0.03
C VAL A 49 -3.02 -15.00 0.64
N VAL A 50 -2.62 -13.99 -0.12
CA VAL A 50 -2.75 -12.57 0.29
C VAL A 50 -4.23 -12.18 0.31
N ASP A 51 -4.67 -11.67 1.45
CA ASP A 51 -6.00 -11.11 1.70
C ASP A 51 -5.90 -9.82 2.54
N ASP A 52 -7.00 -9.13 2.76
CA ASP A 52 -7.05 -7.94 3.60
C ASP A 52 -7.04 -8.31 5.09
N ARG A 53 -6.33 -7.53 5.91
CA ARG A 53 -6.32 -7.66 7.37
C ARG A 53 -7.69 -7.40 7.97
N LEU A 54 -8.02 -8.16 9.00
CA LEU A 54 -9.29 -8.09 9.69
C LEU A 54 -9.11 -8.42 11.15
N TRP A 55 -9.72 -7.61 12.01
CA TRP A 55 -9.70 -7.77 13.45
C TRP A 55 -11.09 -8.13 13.96
N LEU A 56 -11.15 -9.07 14.89
CA LEU A 56 -12.33 -9.31 15.71
C LEU A 56 -12.09 -8.63 17.05
N CYS A 57 -12.90 -7.63 17.38
CA CYS A 57 -12.70 -6.79 18.55
C CYS A 57 -13.88 -6.89 19.51
N ASP A 58 -13.60 -6.80 20.80
CA ASP A 58 -14.62 -6.73 21.85
C ASP A 58 -15.18 -5.30 21.93
N ASN A 59 -16.48 -5.15 22.19
CA ASN A 59 -17.14 -3.85 22.36
C ASN A 59 -17.39 -3.45 23.84
N ASP A 60 -16.80 -4.18 24.79
CA ASP A 60 -17.00 -4.04 26.24
C ASP A 60 -18.46 -4.30 26.73
N GLU A 61 -19.32 -4.89 25.91
CA GLU A 61 -20.67 -5.32 26.27
C GLU A 61 -20.75 -6.85 26.35
N TYR A 62 -21.68 -7.37 27.17
CA TYR A 62 -21.88 -8.81 27.36
C TYR A 62 -23.25 -9.24 26.81
N ASP A 63 -23.32 -10.44 26.25
CA ASP A 63 -24.57 -11.07 25.79
C ASP A 63 -25.36 -11.71 26.96
N GLU A 64 -26.44 -12.43 26.63
CA GLU A 64 -27.30 -13.09 27.62
C GLU A 64 -26.63 -14.27 28.34
N ASP A 65 -25.52 -14.77 27.79
CA ASP A 65 -24.72 -15.88 28.30
C ASP A 65 -23.43 -15.41 29.00
N ASP A 66 -23.28 -14.09 29.25
CA ASP A 66 -22.12 -13.45 29.88
C ASP A 66 -20.82 -13.56 29.05
N ASN A 67 -20.94 -13.66 27.71
CA ASN A 67 -19.80 -13.56 26.79
C ASN A 67 -19.66 -12.13 26.24
N LEU A 68 -18.43 -11.70 25.97
CA LEU A 68 -18.16 -10.42 25.32
C LEU A 68 -18.73 -10.40 23.90
N ILE A 69 -19.41 -9.31 23.56
CA ILE A 69 -19.92 -9.05 22.23
C ILE A 69 -18.76 -8.58 21.35
N GLN A 70 -18.63 -9.22 20.18
CA GLN A 70 -17.53 -8.98 19.25
C GLN A 70 -18.02 -8.39 17.93
N PHE A 71 -17.18 -7.58 17.30
CA PHE A 71 -17.44 -7.00 15.99
C PHE A 71 -16.20 -7.02 15.11
N LEU A 72 -16.42 -7.04 13.79
CA LEU A 72 -15.36 -6.98 12.81
C LEU A 72 -14.91 -5.54 12.56
N ARG A 73 -13.60 -5.32 12.59
CA ARG A 73 -12.96 -4.04 12.31
C ARG A 73 -11.79 -4.24 11.36
N THR A 74 -11.68 -3.40 10.34
CA THR A 74 -10.47 -3.34 9.50
C THR A 74 -9.47 -2.34 10.09
N PRO A 75 -8.15 -2.60 9.98
CA PRO A 75 -7.13 -1.61 10.30
C PRO A 75 -7.29 -0.35 9.45
N ARG A 76 -6.66 0.76 9.86
CA ARG A 76 -6.57 1.95 9.02
C ARG A 76 -5.82 1.61 7.73
N GLY A 77 -6.40 1.94 6.57
CA GLY A 77 -5.77 1.71 5.28
C GLY A 77 -4.38 2.34 5.15
N ILE A 78 -3.56 1.72 4.30
CA ILE A 78 -2.25 2.25 3.93
C ILE A 78 -2.45 3.44 2.99
N GLY A 79 -1.74 4.54 3.27
CA GLY A 79 -1.79 5.73 2.42
C GLY A 79 -0.89 5.55 1.19
N PRO A 80 -1.16 6.27 0.09
CA PRO A 80 -0.40 6.16 -1.14
C PRO A 80 1.06 6.59 -0.96
N THR A 81 1.93 6.09 -1.83
CA THR A 81 3.36 6.43 -1.83
C THR A 81 3.65 7.71 -2.62
N MET A 82 2.79 8.09 -3.58
CA MET A 82 2.87 9.31 -4.38
C MET A 82 1.53 10.07 -4.37
N ASN A 83 1.47 11.25 -4.99
CA ASN A 83 0.26 12.06 -5.10
C ASN A 83 0.15 12.70 -6.48
N GLU A 84 -1.07 12.72 -7.03
CA GLU A 84 -1.39 13.35 -8.30
C GLU A 84 -1.29 14.88 -8.26
N SER A 85 -1.28 15.48 -7.07
CA SER A 85 -1.12 16.93 -6.90
C SER A 85 0.32 17.41 -7.06
N GLY A 86 1.26 16.51 -7.39
CA GLY A 86 2.63 16.86 -7.77
C GLY A 86 3.73 16.20 -6.95
N SER A 87 4.94 16.36 -7.47
CA SER A 87 6.19 15.80 -6.93
C SER A 87 6.59 16.39 -5.57
N ARG A 88 6.23 17.65 -5.32
CA ARG A 88 6.54 18.40 -4.08
C ARG A 88 5.55 18.19 -2.94
N THR A 89 4.55 17.34 -3.13
CA THR A 89 3.56 17.02 -2.10
C THR A 89 4.17 16.06 -1.06
N GLY A 90 3.62 16.04 0.16
CA GLY A 90 4.21 15.29 1.27
C GLY A 90 4.51 13.81 1.00
N THR A 91 3.59 13.07 0.35
CA THR A 91 3.83 11.64 0.01
C THR A 91 4.84 11.51 -1.12
N SER A 92 4.71 12.25 -2.23
CA SER A 92 5.67 12.23 -3.33
C SER A 92 7.09 12.61 -2.88
N THR A 93 7.23 13.59 -1.98
CA THR A 93 8.54 13.99 -1.42
C THR A 93 9.18 12.82 -0.64
N ARG A 94 8.38 12.03 0.10
CA ARG A 94 8.87 10.83 0.80
C ARG A 94 9.28 9.74 -0.18
N PHE A 95 8.54 9.55 -1.26
CA PHE A 95 8.94 8.63 -2.34
C PHE A 95 10.28 9.03 -2.97
N PHE A 96 10.44 10.31 -3.33
CA PHE A 96 11.71 10.80 -3.89
C PHE A 96 12.85 10.73 -2.87
N ASN A 97 12.61 10.98 -1.58
CA ASN A 97 13.62 10.80 -0.56
C ASN A 97 14.09 9.35 -0.51
N CYS A 98 13.17 8.38 -0.43
CA CYS A 98 13.52 6.95 -0.45
C CYS A 98 14.49 6.59 -1.58
N LEU A 99 14.24 7.08 -2.80
CA LEU A 99 15.08 6.78 -3.97
C LEU A 99 16.36 7.64 -4.08
N ASN A 100 16.44 8.78 -3.40
CA ASN A 100 17.62 9.65 -3.43
C ASN A 100 18.59 9.40 -2.28
N ASN A 101 18.07 9.06 -1.10
CA ASN A 101 18.86 9.00 0.14
C ASN A 101 18.45 7.87 1.09
N ASN A 102 17.68 6.89 0.59
CA ASN A 102 17.23 5.72 1.36
C ASN A 102 16.39 6.04 2.60
N VAL A 103 15.79 7.24 2.66
CA VAL A 103 14.86 7.61 3.73
C VAL A 103 13.45 7.16 3.33
N CYS A 104 13.19 5.86 3.49
CA CYS A 104 11.94 5.22 3.10
C CYS A 104 10.94 5.16 4.26
N ARG A 105 9.65 5.28 3.93
CA ARG A 105 8.58 5.01 4.90
C ARG A 105 8.35 3.51 4.95
N LYS A 106 8.47 2.92 6.14
CA LYS A 106 8.08 1.52 6.38
C LYS A 106 6.56 1.42 6.49
N HIS A 107 5.99 0.36 5.92
CA HIS A 107 4.55 0.14 5.88
C HIS A 107 4.19 -1.27 6.36
N ILE A 108 4.70 -1.64 7.55
CA ILE A 108 4.41 -2.92 8.22
C ILE A 108 2.97 -3.04 8.78
N GLY A 109 2.18 -1.97 8.73
CA GLY A 109 0.78 -1.97 9.17
C GLY A 109 0.57 -1.40 10.57
N GLU A 110 -0.70 -1.33 10.99
CA GLU A 110 -1.12 -0.82 12.30
C GLU A 110 -0.98 -1.93 13.35
N PRO A 111 -0.48 -1.63 14.57
CA PRO A 111 -0.49 -2.58 15.65
C PRO A 111 -1.93 -3.00 15.99
N ILE A 112 -2.12 -4.25 16.38
CA ILE A 112 -3.42 -4.76 16.81
C ILE A 112 -3.80 -4.04 18.12
N PRO A 113 -5.01 -3.49 18.24
CA PRO A 113 -5.50 -2.91 19.50
C PRO A 113 -5.63 -3.96 20.60
N ASP A 114 -5.52 -3.54 21.87
CA ASP A 114 -5.54 -4.45 23.02
C ASP A 114 -6.84 -5.28 23.14
N ASN A 115 -7.97 -4.75 22.67
CA ASN A 115 -9.28 -5.41 22.69
C ASN A 115 -9.61 -6.14 21.38
N CYS A 116 -8.60 -6.50 20.59
CA CYS A 116 -8.78 -7.10 19.29
C CYS A 116 -7.85 -8.29 19.06
N GLU A 117 -8.32 -9.24 18.26
CA GLU A 117 -7.53 -10.37 17.76
C GLU A 117 -7.47 -10.32 16.23
N GLU A 118 -6.31 -10.70 15.65
CA GLU A 118 -6.17 -10.81 14.20
C GLU A 118 -6.87 -12.07 13.69
N VAL A 119 -7.84 -11.89 12.79
CA VAL A 119 -8.61 -12.97 12.17
C VAL A 119 -8.47 -12.98 10.63
N GLY A 120 -7.82 -11.96 10.05
CA GLY A 120 -7.56 -11.84 8.61
C GLY A 120 -6.35 -12.62 8.09
N GLY A 121 -5.60 -13.29 8.97
CA GLY A 121 -4.38 -14.03 8.64
C GLY A 121 -3.12 -13.39 9.24
N ASP A 122 -1.95 -13.88 8.83
CA ASP A 122 -0.67 -13.43 9.38
C ASP A 122 -0.26 -12.07 8.77
N PRO A 123 -0.16 -10.99 9.55
CA PRO A 123 0.24 -9.68 9.04
C PRO A 123 1.75 -9.63 8.79
N LEU A 124 2.17 -8.61 8.02
CA LEU A 124 3.59 -8.32 7.84
C LEU A 124 4.19 -7.81 9.15
N THR A 125 5.16 -8.54 9.72
CA THR A 125 5.80 -8.17 10.99
C THR A 125 7.19 -7.56 10.80
N ASP A 126 7.81 -7.76 9.65
CA ASP A 126 9.11 -7.20 9.28
C ASP A 126 9.22 -7.00 7.76
N GLU A 127 10.11 -6.10 7.35
CA GLU A 127 10.40 -5.79 5.95
C GLU A 127 11.91 -5.83 5.69
N PRO A 128 12.34 -6.34 4.52
CA PRO A 128 13.75 -6.36 4.18
C PRO A 128 14.31 -4.93 4.11
N ASP A 129 15.41 -4.69 4.81
CA ASP A 129 16.11 -3.40 4.78
C ASP A 129 16.98 -3.31 3.52
N ILE A 130 16.40 -2.77 2.45
CA ILE A 130 17.05 -2.64 1.13
C ILE A 130 17.31 -1.17 0.85
N ASP A 131 18.53 -0.86 0.45
CA ASP A 131 18.91 0.48 0.01
C ASP A 131 18.28 0.82 -1.34
N HIS A 132 17.33 1.76 -1.34
CA HIS A 132 16.65 2.24 -2.55
C HIS A 132 17.40 3.38 -3.24
N SER A 133 18.45 3.93 -2.62
CA SER A 133 19.19 5.06 -3.18
C SER A 133 19.86 4.69 -4.50
N GLY A 134 19.67 5.53 -5.52
CA GLY A 134 20.26 5.31 -6.84
C GLY A 134 19.64 4.18 -7.67
N MET A 135 18.55 3.54 -7.20
CA MET A 135 17.81 2.56 -8.00
C MET A 135 17.18 3.17 -9.25
N LEU A 136 16.90 4.48 -9.24
CA LEU A 136 16.55 5.27 -10.41
C LEU A 136 17.59 6.36 -10.61
N ASN A 137 17.94 6.60 -11.86
CA ASN A 137 18.87 7.67 -12.21
C ASN A 137 18.19 9.06 -12.16
N PRO A 138 18.96 10.16 -12.18
CA PRO A 138 18.39 11.50 -12.09
C PRO A 138 17.39 11.85 -13.21
N ALA A 139 17.53 11.29 -14.42
CA ALA A 139 16.61 11.54 -15.52
C ALA A 139 15.29 10.79 -15.33
N GLU A 140 15.31 9.56 -14.81
CA GLU A 140 14.10 8.78 -14.47
C GLU A 140 13.32 9.43 -13.33
N LEU A 141 14.02 9.87 -12.28
CA LEU A 141 13.39 10.60 -11.18
C LEU A 141 12.76 11.91 -11.66
N ARG A 142 13.45 12.63 -12.56
CA ARG A 142 12.90 13.84 -13.18
C ARG A 142 11.65 13.55 -14.02
N LEU A 143 11.68 12.49 -14.82
CA LEU A 143 10.51 12.07 -15.61
C LEU A 143 9.30 11.78 -14.72
N LEU A 144 9.50 11.04 -13.62
CA LEU A 144 8.43 10.77 -12.66
C LEU A 144 7.93 12.05 -11.98
N ALA A 145 8.84 12.95 -11.61
CA ALA A 145 8.47 14.23 -10.98
C ALA A 145 7.62 15.09 -11.92
N GLU A 146 8.04 15.22 -13.19
CA GLU A 146 7.29 15.96 -14.21
C GLU A 146 5.93 15.32 -14.49
N TRP A 147 5.85 13.99 -14.56
CA TRP A 147 4.58 13.28 -14.72
C TRP A 147 3.61 13.53 -13.54
N LEU A 148 4.11 13.51 -12.30
CA LEU A 148 3.29 13.85 -11.13
C LEU A 148 2.83 15.31 -11.16
N ASP A 149 3.71 16.23 -11.54
CA ASP A 149 3.38 17.67 -11.64
C ASP A 149 2.34 17.95 -12.73
N LEU A 150 2.21 17.06 -13.73
CA LEU A 150 1.16 17.08 -14.76
C LEU A 150 -0.14 16.37 -14.33
N GLY A 151 -0.27 15.97 -13.07
CA GLY A 151 -1.49 15.31 -12.57
C GLY A 151 -1.44 13.79 -12.57
N ALA A 152 -0.29 13.18 -12.84
CA ALA A 152 -0.08 11.72 -12.84
C ALA A 152 -1.12 10.95 -13.67
N GLN A 153 -1.46 11.47 -14.85
CA GLN A 153 -2.46 10.87 -15.72
C GLN A 153 -2.02 9.47 -16.17
N TYR A 154 -2.93 8.49 -16.12
CA TYR A 154 -2.65 7.13 -16.58
C TYR A 154 -2.61 7.04 -18.11
N TYR A 155 -3.55 7.71 -18.77
CA TYR A 155 -3.58 7.90 -20.21
C TYR A 155 -3.29 9.37 -20.51
N ASN A 156 -2.20 9.64 -21.23
CA ASN A 156 -1.96 10.96 -21.83
C ASN A 156 -2.55 10.99 -23.24
N ASN A 157 -3.85 10.72 -23.36
CA ASN A 157 -4.56 10.87 -24.62
C ASN A 157 -5.27 12.24 -24.63
N PRO A 158 -4.80 13.21 -25.44
CA PRO A 158 -5.43 14.53 -25.51
C PRO A 158 -6.87 14.51 -26.08
N LEU A 159 -7.33 13.37 -26.61
CA LEU A 159 -8.68 13.19 -27.12
C LEU A 159 -9.65 12.55 -26.11
N ASP A 160 -9.15 12.01 -25.01
CA ASP A 160 -9.96 11.51 -23.90
C ASP A 160 -10.02 12.59 -22.81
N ALA A 161 -10.90 13.58 -23.00
CA ALA A 161 -11.12 14.61 -21.98
C ALA A 161 -11.66 13.96 -20.68
N PRO A 162 -11.22 14.42 -19.49
CA PRO A 162 -11.78 13.94 -18.24
C PRO A 162 -13.24 14.38 -18.12
N ASN A 163 -14.13 13.43 -17.83
CA ASN A 163 -15.50 13.73 -17.39
C ASN A 163 -15.50 14.23 -15.95
#